data_AF-A0AAU5PN70-F1
#
_entry.id   AF-A0AAU5PN70-F1
#
_cell.length_a   1.000
_cell.length_b   1.000
_cell.length_c   1.000
_cell.angle_alpha   90.00
_cell.angle_beta   90.00
_cell.angle_gamma   90.00
#
_symmetry.space_group_name_H-M   'P 1'
#
loop_
_entity.id
_entity.type
_entity.pdbx_description
1 polymer ?
#
loop_
_entity_poly.entity_id
_entity_poly.type
_entity_poly.pdbx_seq_one_letter_code
_entity_poly.pdbx_strand_id
1 'polypeptide(L)'
;MTPHDLTARFAGADRIRDEIAGRPADTVDHAARTRRTVDTYHPRRLDLRVDRVVYETPSTRTFRLRRPDGTDLPPFLAGQYVGVFADGTNRPYALSSSPADLSHYDLTVRRVPGGRISNHLLDTLATGHTLTTTGPQGTFHHNPLFHGEDVVFLAGGSGVAPAMSMVREIADRGLDRRFHLLYGSRSLDDILFRAELDALADDHPGIRVHHVLQEPDPRWPGPTGLLTAARVTELAGSLAGRMVYVCGPQALYPYALGQLTEGLGHPRRRIRFEANGAPADPTRQPHWPTGADPAERVTVATRATAFRTPRGRPLLDALEDAGIRPESACRSGECGLCRVRVLKGEVHHAEEARLRLSDPDSGYAHACVAYPLTDVELDV
;
A
#
# COMPACT_ATOMS: atom_id res chain seq x y z
N MET A 1 -19.91 -30.84 -34.16
CA MET A 1 -19.28 -31.51 -33.01
C MET A 1 -20.01 -32.80 -32.76
N THR A 2 -19.34 -33.95 -32.85
CA THR A 2 -19.92 -35.23 -32.42
C THR A 2 -20.22 -35.14 -30.92
N PRO A 3 -21.44 -35.46 -30.44
CA PRO A 3 -21.77 -35.31 -29.03
C PRO A 3 -20.85 -36.15 -28.15
N HIS A 4 -20.42 -35.60 -27.02
CA HIS A 4 -19.61 -36.32 -26.04
C HIS A 4 -20.47 -37.41 -25.37
N ASP A 5 -19.97 -38.64 -25.28
CA ASP A 5 -20.68 -39.86 -24.78
C ASP A 5 -21.30 -39.74 -23.36
N LEU A 6 -20.96 -38.67 -22.63
CA LEU A 6 -21.49 -38.43 -21.28
C LEU A 6 -22.90 -37.83 -21.29
N THR A 7 -23.32 -37.16 -22.37
CA THR A 7 -24.63 -36.45 -22.40
C THR A 7 -25.80 -37.44 -22.32
N ALA A 8 -25.64 -38.66 -22.85
CA ALA A 8 -26.66 -39.71 -22.78
C ALA A 8 -26.88 -40.29 -21.37
N ARG A 9 -25.98 -40.00 -20.41
CA ARG A 9 -26.06 -40.51 -19.03
C ARG A 9 -26.89 -39.63 -18.10
N PHE A 10 -27.35 -38.45 -18.55
CA PHE A 10 -28.14 -37.52 -17.74
C PHE A 10 -29.61 -37.53 -18.19
N ALA A 11 -30.51 -37.86 -17.26
CA ALA A 11 -31.95 -37.80 -17.52
C ALA A 11 -32.38 -36.38 -17.92
N GLY A 12 -33.15 -36.24 -19.01
CA GLY A 12 -33.59 -34.95 -19.52
C GLY A 12 -32.58 -34.22 -20.43
N ALA A 13 -31.47 -34.87 -20.80
CA ALA A 13 -30.49 -34.32 -21.74
C ALA A 13 -31.09 -33.97 -23.11
N ASP A 14 -32.06 -34.75 -23.60
CA ASP A 14 -32.76 -34.48 -24.87
C ASP A 14 -33.53 -33.16 -24.81
N ARG A 15 -34.29 -32.95 -23.73
CA ARG A 15 -35.03 -31.70 -23.51
C ARG A 15 -34.11 -30.48 -23.46
N ILE A 16 -32.96 -30.59 -22.80
CA ILE A 16 -31.96 -29.50 -22.74
C ILE A 16 -31.36 -29.24 -24.12
N ARG A 17 -31.13 -30.28 -24.93
CA ARG A 17 -30.65 -30.15 -26.31
C ARG A 17 -31.67 -29.44 -27.20
N ASP A 18 -32.93 -29.82 -27.11
CA ASP A 18 -34.03 -29.18 -27.86
C ASP A 18 -34.18 -27.72 -27.45
N GLU A 19 -34.05 -27.42 -26.15
CA GLU A 19 -34.06 -26.05 -25.63
C GLU A 19 -32.88 -25.24 -26.18
N ILE A 20 -31.66 -25.79 -26.20
CA ILE A 20 -30.48 -25.12 -26.77
C ILE A 20 -30.64 -24.91 -28.27
N ALA A 21 -31.18 -25.89 -29.02
CA ALA A 21 -31.40 -25.80 -30.45
C ALA A 21 -32.49 -24.77 -30.82
N GLY A 22 -33.50 -24.60 -29.96
CA GLY A 22 -34.55 -23.60 -30.12
C GLY A 22 -34.17 -22.19 -29.67
N ARG A 23 -33.03 -22.00 -29.00
CA ARG A 23 -32.58 -20.66 -28.59
C ARG A 23 -32.09 -19.87 -29.80
N PRO A 24 -32.53 -18.61 -29.98
CA PRO A 24 -31.93 -17.73 -30.97
C PRO A 24 -30.44 -17.57 -30.64
N ALA A 25 -29.60 -17.57 -31.69
CA ALA A 25 -28.18 -17.39 -31.52
C ALA A 25 -27.90 -16.03 -30.86
N ASP A 26 -27.27 -16.06 -29.69
CA ASP A 26 -26.78 -14.86 -29.04
C ASP A 26 -25.57 -14.34 -29.81
N THR A 27 -25.80 -13.28 -30.59
CA THR A 27 -24.78 -12.63 -31.41
C THR A 27 -24.09 -11.48 -30.68
N VAL A 28 -24.41 -11.27 -29.40
CA VAL A 28 -23.76 -10.25 -28.58
C VAL A 28 -22.35 -10.73 -28.23
N ASP A 29 -21.37 -9.89 -28.52
CA ASP A 29 -20.01 -10.10 -28.05
C ASP A 29 -19.92 -9.75 -26.55
N HIS A 30 -20.34 -10.72 -25.72
CA HIS A 30 -20.28 -10.60 -24.26
C HIS A 30 -18.87 -10.41 -23.74
N ALA A 31 -17.86 -10.94 -24.44
CA ALA A 31 -16.47 -10.76 -24.07
C ALA A 31 -16.05 -9.30 -24.24
N ALA A 32 -16.36 -8.68 -25.39
CA ALA A 32 -16.08 -7.27 -25.61
C ALA A 32 -16.91 -6.36 -24.70
N ARG A 33 -18.19 -6.69 -24.45
CA ARG A 33 -19.02 -5.93 -23.49
C ARG A 33 -18.44 -5.99 -22.08
N THR A 34 -18.06 -7.18 -21.61
CA THR A 34 -17.42 -7.37 -20.30
C THR A 34 -16.09 -6.63 -20.23
N ARG A 35 -15.28 -6.71 -21.29
CA ARG A 35 -14.00 -5.99 -21.36
C ARG A 35 -14.21 -4.48 -21.25
N ARG A 36 -15.17 -3.89 -21.98
CA ARG A 36 -15.48 -2.46 -21.86
C ARG A 36 -15.85 -2.06 -20.43
N THR A 37 -16.69 -2.84 -19.76
CA THR A 37 -17.04 -2.61 -18.35
C THR A 37 -15.80 -2.69 -17.46
N VAL A 38 -14.98 -3.74 -17.62
CA VAL A 38 -13.74 -3.92 -16.84
C VAL A 38 -12.77 -2.77 -17.08
N ASP A 39 -12.54 -2.36 -18.32
CA ASP A 39 -11.59 -1.29 -18.66
C ASP A 39 -12.07 0.08 -18.14
N THR A 40 -13.38 0.27 -17.99
CA THR A 40 -13.96 1.48 -17.40
C THR A 40 -13.65 1.58 -15.89
N TYR A 41 -13.85 0.49 -15.14
CA TYR A 41 -13.68 0.48 -13.68
C TYR A 41 -12.29 0.06 -13.21
N HIS A 42 -11.52 -0.64 -14.04
CA HIS A 42 -10.21 -1.20 -13.73
C HIS A 42 -9.21 -0.98 -14.88
N PRO A 43 -9.01 0.27 -15.33
CA PRO A 43 -8.02 0.54 -16.36
C PRO A 43 -6.62 0.16 -15.89
N ARG A 44 -5.79 -0.35 -16.80
CA ARG A 44 -4.40 -0.74 -16.48
C ARG A 44 -3.56 0.43 -15.99
N ARG A 45 -3.82 1.63 -16.52
CA ARG A 45 -3.18 2.90 -16.18
C ARG A 45 -4.24 4.01 -16.20
N LEU A 46 -4.08 4.97 -15.31
CA LEU A 46 -4.91 6.17 -15.22
C LEU A 46 -4.02 7.38 -15.45
N ASP A 47 -4.34 8.19 -16.46
CA ASP A 47 -3.71 9.50 -16.64
C ASP A 47 -4.55 10.55 -15.92
N LEU A 48 -3.99 11.12 -14.86
CA LEU A 48 -4.68 12.02 -13.96
C LEU A 48 -4.02 13.40 -13.98
N ARG A 49 -4.84 14.45 -14.09
CA ARG A 49 -4.38 15.83 -14.03
C ARG A 49 -4.34 16.31 -12.58
N VAL A 50 -3.27 17.00 -12.21
CA VAL A 50 -3.15 17.74 -10.96
C VAL A 50 -4.07 18.94 -11.03
N ASP A 51 -5.17 18.88 -10.29
CA ASP A 51 -6.16 19.95 -10.18
C ASP A 51 -5.71 20.99 -9.15
N ARG A 52 -5.17 20.54 -8.03
CA ARG A 52 -4.75 21.40 -6.92
C ARG A 52 -3.54 20.84 -6.19
N VAL A 53 -2.67 21.74 -5.71
CA VAL A 53 -1.58 21.42 -4.79
C VAL A 53 -1.86 22.08 -3.45
N VAL A 54 -1.92 21.28 -2.38
CA VAL A 54 -2.08 21.75 -1.00
C VAL A 54 -0.74 21.60 -0.29
N TYR A 55 -0.30 22.66 0.40
CA TYR A 55 0.93 22.67 1.16
C TYR A 55 0.62 22.32 2.61
N GLU A 56 0.82 21.05 2.98
CA GLU A 56 0.52 20.55 4.32
C GLU A 56 1.57 21.03 5.33
N THR A 57 2.85 20.83 4.99
CA THR A 57 4.01 21.21 5.82
C THR A 57 5.18 21.59 4.91
N PRO A 58 6.29 22.14 5.43
CA PRO A 58 7.47 22.46 4.59
C PRO A 58 8.02 21.26 3.81
N SER A 59 7.78 20.03 4.29
CA SER A 59 8.28 18.79 3.67
C SER A 59 7.21 17.97 2.96
N THR A 60 5.93 18.36 3.00
CA THR A 60 4.82 17.52 2.54
C THR A 60 3.79 18.33 1.77
N ARG A 61 3.31 17.77 0.65
CA ARG A 61 2.22 18.35 -0.14
C ARG A 61 1.17 17.29 -0.43
N THR A 62 -0.08 17.71 -0.58
CA THR A 62 -1.17 16.89 -1.10
C THR A 62 -1.49 17.32 -2.53
N PHE A 63 -1.44 16.38 -3.47
CA PHE A 63 -1.80 16.61 -4.87
C PHE A 63 -3.20 16.05 -5.11
N ARG A 64 -4.15 16.93 -5.45
CA ARG A 64 -5.48 16.54 -5.88
C ARG A 64 -5.46 16.19 -7.35
N LEU A 65 -5.80 14.95 -7.66
CA LEU A 65 -5.76 14.37 -9.00
C LEU A 65 -7.18 14.11 -9.49
N ARG A 66 -7.47 14.50 -10.74
CA ARG A 66 -8.77 14.27 -11.40
C ARG A 66 -8.55 13.64 -12.77
N ARG A 67 -9.57 12.95 -13.31
CA ARG A 67 -9.53 12.59 -14.74
C ARG A 67 -9.57 13.87 -15.59
N PRO A 68 -8.76 13.96 -16.66
CA PRO A 68 -8.78 15.11 -17.57
C PRO A 68 -10.15 15.38 -18.21
N ASP A 69 -10.96 14.33 -18.40
CA ASP A 69 -12.31 14.40 -18.97
C ASP A 69 -13.41 14.74 -17.94
N GLY A 70 -13.04 14.90 -16.66
CA GLY A 70 -13.96 15.23 -15.57
C GLY A 70 -14.87 14.09 -15.12
N THR A 71 -14.68 12.86 -15.63
CA THR A 71 -15.45 11.69 -15.17
C THR A 71 -14.93 11.15 -13.84
N ASP A 72 -15.76 10.33 -13.18
CA ASP A 72 -15.41 9.72 -11.91
C ASP A 72 -14.23 8.77 -12.02
N LEU A 73 -13.43 8.75 -10.97
CA LEU A 73 -12.33 7.82 -10.80
C LEU A 73 -12.84 6.45 -10.36
N PRO A 74 -12.05 5.37 -10.56
CA PRO A 74 -12.39 4.07 -10.03
C PRO A 74 -12.71 4.10 -8.52
N PRO A 75 -13.70 3.32 -8.06
CA PRO A 75 -13.99 3.23 -6.64
C PRO A 75 -12.82 2.57 -5.88
N PHE A 76 -12.65 2.96 -4.61
CA PHE A 76 -11.64 2.41 -3.71
C PHE A 76 -12.20 2.26 -2.30
N LEU A 77 -11.47 1.53 -1.46
CA LEU A 77 -11.72 1.43 -0.02
C LEU A 77 -10.72 2.31 0.73
N ALA A 78 -11.17 2.98 1.79
CA ALA A 78 -10.30 3.81 2.61
C ALA A 78 -9.07 3.04 3.12
N GLY A 79 -7.89 3.62 2.92
CA GLY A 79 -6.60 3.00 3.23
C GLY A 79 -5.90 2.29 2.06
N GLN A 80 -6.55 2.20 0.89
CA GLN A 80 -5.89 1.75 -0.34
C GLN A 80 -4.92 2.80 -0.91
N TYR A 81 -4.05 2.36 -1.82
CA TYR A 81 -3.06 3.19 -2.50
C TYR A 81 -3.17 3.11 -4.02
N VAL A 82 -2.52 4.03 -4.71
CA VAL A 82 -2.24 3.92 -6.16
C VAL A 82 -0.74 3.90 -6.39
N GLY A 83 -0.27 3.18 -7.42
CA GLY A 83 1.11 3.23 -7.87
C GLY A 83 1.30 4.41 -8.83
N VAL A 84 2.06 5.42 -8.43
CA VAL A 84 2.41 6.57 -9.28
C VAL A 84 3.63 6.23 -10.12
N PHE A 85 3.50 6.35 -11.44
CA PHE A 85 4.60 6.16 -12.38
C PHE A 85 5.39 7.45 -12.55
N ALA A 86 6.69 7.37 -12.30
CA ALA A 86 7.63 8.46 -12.52
C ALA A 86 9.01 7.87 -12.84
N ASP A 87 9.69 8.48 -13.81
CA ASP A 87 11.05 8.09 -14.22
C ASP A 87 11.17 6.59 -14.57
N GLY A 88 10.15 6.05 -15.26
CA GLY A 88 10.09 4.65 -15.68
C GLY A 88 9.86 3.63 -14.56
N THR A 89 9.70 4.06 -13.31
CA THR A 89 9.41 3.20 -12.15
C THR A 89 8.05 3.55 -11.57
N ASN A 90 7.55 2.77 -10.60
CA ASN A 90 6.37 3.14 -9.83
C ASN A 90 6.63 3.21 -8.32
N ARG A 91 5.89 4.05 -7.60
CA ARG A 91 5.87 4.07 -6.13
C ARG A 91 4.43 4.09 -5.61
N PRO A 92 4.11 3.27 -4.60
CA PRO A 92 2.78 3.29 -3.99
C PRO A 92 2.61 4.55 -3.12
N TYR A 93 1.46 5.19 -3.24
CA TYR A 93 1.05 6.30 -2.36
C TYR A 93 -0.39 6.03 -1.90
N ALA A 94 -0.59 5.96 -0.58
CA ALA A 94 -1.91 5.85 0.01
C ALA A 94 -2.79 7.02 -0.42
N LEU A 95 -4.03 6.72 -0.75
CA LEU A 95 -5.06 7.72 -1.01
C LEU A 95 -5.44 8.33 0.33
N SER A 96 -5.41 9.67 0.42
CA SER A 96 -5.87 10.40 1.61
C SER A 96 -7.29 10.95 1.45
N SER A 97 -7.83 11.01 0.23
CA SER A 97 -9.21 11.42 -0.03
C SER A 97 -10.23 10.40 0.48
N SER A 98 -11.47 10.84 0.60
CA SER A 98 -12.61 9.98 0.95
C SER A 98 -13.02 9.09 -0.22
N PRO A 99 -13.33 7.80 0.00
CA PRO A 99 -13.96 6.96 -1.01
C PRO A 99 -15.45 7.29 -1.23
N ALA A 100 -16.01 8.29 -0.56
CA ALA A 100 -17.36 8.81 -0.84
C ALA A 100 -17.39 9.79 -2.02
N ASP A 101 -16.26 10.44 -2.33
CA ASP A 101 -16.12 11.36 -3.46
C ASP A 101 -15.17 10.79 -4.51
N LEU A 102 -15.73 10.31 -5.63
CA LEU A 102 -14.95 9.75 -6.74
C LEU A 102 -14.51 10.80 -7.77
N SER A 103 -14.83 12.08 -7.55
CA SER A 103 -14.41 13.14 -8.48
C SER A 103 -12.89 13.38 -8.45
N HIS A 104 -12.20 12.92 -7.40
CA HIS A 104 -10.76 13.10 -7.24
C HIS A 104 -10.08 12.06 -6.34
N TYR A 105 -8.78 11.91 -6.52
CA TYR A 105 -7.86 11.26 -5.57
C TYR A 105 -6.94 12.30 -4.96
N ASP A 106 -6.73 12.26 -3.65
CA ASP A 106 -5.70 13.08 -2.99
C ASP A 106 -4.48 12.21 -2.66
N LEU A 107 -3.30 12.62 -3.15
CA LEU A 107 -2.01 11.98 -2.89
C LEU A 107 -1.14 12.83 -1.98
N THR A 108 -0.92 12.37 -0.75
CA THR A 108 -0.09 13.04 0.24
C THR A 108 1.36 12.57 0.14
N VAL A 109 2.25 13.41 -0.37
CA VAL A 109 3.65 13.07 -0.64
C VAL A 109 4.56 13.83 0.31
N ARG A 110 5.33 13.09 1.10
CA ARG A 110 6.37 13.64 2.00
C ARG A 110 7.75 13.44 1.40
N ARG A 111 8.60 14.47 1.54
CA ARG A 111 10.00 14.42 1.14
C ARG A 111 10.74 13.37 1.97
N VAL A 112 11.50 12.52 1.30
CA VAL A 112 12.36 11.52 1.95
C VAL A 112 13.80 11.87 1.62
N PRO A 113 14.72 12.00 2.60
CA PRO A 113 16.13 12.21 2.32
C PRO A 113 16.66 11.14 1.36
N GLY A 114 17.26 11.56 0.24
CA GLY A 114 17.73 10.64 -0.81
C GLY A 114 16.63 9.93 -1.63
N GLY A 115 15.35 10.20 -1.36
CA GLY A 115 14.23 9.62 -2.10
C GLY A 115 14.19 10.13 -3.55
N ARG A 116 14.14 9.21 -4.52
CA ARG A 116 14.10 9.57 -5.96
C ARG A 116 12.76 10.16 -6.37
N ILE A 117 11.67 9.41 -6.14
CA ILE A 117 10.35 9.73 -6.69
C ILE A 117 9.60 10.79 -5.88
N SER A 118 9.56 10.66 -4.54
CA SER A 118 8.87 11.65 -3.70
C SER A 118 9.44 13.05 -3.86
N ASN A 119 10.77 13.16 -3.97
CA ASN A 119 11.44 14.44 -4.16
C ASN A 119 11.16 14.99 -5.55
N HIS A 120 11.27 14.14 -6.60
CA HIS A 120 10.91 14.54 -7.96
C HIS A 120 9.47 15.10 -8.03
N LEU A 121 8.48 14.38 -7.48
CA LEU A 121 7.10 14.85 -7.45
C LEU A 121 6.96 16.21 -6.73
N LEU A 122 7.62 16.38 -5.58
CA LEU A 122 7.58 17.65 -4.84
C LEU A 122 8.32 18.79 -5.55
N ASP A 123 9.34 18.50 -6.35
CA ASP A 123 10.16 19.51 -7.03
C ASP A 123 9.57 19.93 -8.38
N THR A 124 8.88 19.03 -9.08
CA THR A 124 8.44 19.26 -10.48
C THR A 124 6.95 19.35 -10.67
N LEU A 125 6.13 18.81 -9.77
CA LEU A 125 4.70 18.69 -9.99
C LEU A 125 3.95 19.98 -9.60
N ALA A 126 3.15 20.49 -10.52
CA ALA A 126 2.33 21.69 -10.36
C ALA A 126 0.91 21.44 -10.91
N THR A 127 -0.03 22.33 -10.56
CA THR A 127 -1.37 22.33 -11.14
C THR A 127 -1.31 22.35 -12.67
N GLY A 128 -2.14 21.54 -13.31
CA GLY A 128 -2.18 21.36 -14.76
C GLY A 128 -1.31 20.23 -15.28
N HIS A 129 -0.30 19.77 -14.54
CA HIS A 129 0.51 18.61 -14.93
C HIS A 129 -0.29 17.30 -14.89
N THR A 130 0.16 16.30 -15.64
CA THR A 130 -0.44 14.97 -15.67
C THR A 130 0.51 13.95 -15.05
N LEU A 131 -0.05 13.02 -14.27
CA LEU A 131 0.62 11.84 -13.74
C LEU A 131 -0.06 10.59 -14.27
N THR A 132 0.71 9.55 -14.51
CA THR A 132 0.15 8.21 -14.76
C THR A 132 0.16 7.41 -13.46
N THR A 133 -0.97 6.78 -13.10
CA THR A 133 -1.09 5.90 -11.93
C THR A 133 -1.64 4.53 -12.31
N THR A 134 -1.57 3.56 -11.40
CA THR A 134 -2.46 2.40 -11.43
C THR A 134 -3.88 2.80 -11.00
N GLY A 135 -4.85 1.89 -11.12
CA GLY A 135 -6.04 1.94 -10.28
C GLY A 135 -5.73 1.66 -8.80
N PRO A 136 -6.72 1.81 -7.90
CA PRO A 136 -6.56 1.51 -6.48
C PRO A 136 -6.12 0.07 -6.21
N GLN A 137 -5.20 -0.10 -5.27
CA GLN A 137 -4.57 -1.35 -4.89
C GLN A 137 -4.39 -1.44 -3.37
N GLY A 138 -4.07 -2.65 -2.90
CA GLY A 138 -3.76 -2.91 -1.50
C GLY A 138 -4.94 -3.45 -0.71
N THR A 139 -4.62 -4.09 0.41
CA THR A 139 -5.56 -4.75 1.32
C THR A 139 -5.60 -4.07 2.69
N PHE A 140 -4.96 -2.92 2.84
CA PHE A 140 -4.92 -2.14 4.08
C PHE A 140 -6.17 -1.27 4.24
N HIS A 141 -7.33 -1.92 4.31
CA HIS A 141 -8.62 -1.26 4.50
C HIS A 141 -9.39 -1.88 5.67
N HIS A 142 -10.44 -1.19 6.10
CA HIS A 142 -11.36 -1.71 7.12
C HIS A 142 -12.28 -2.78 6.53
N ASN A 143 -12.60 -3.79 7.33
CA ASN A 143 -13.64 -4.77 7.03
C ASN A 143 -14.50 -4.97 8.28
N PRO A 144 -15.77 -4.54 8.27
CA PRO A 144 -16.61 -4.53 9.48
C PRO A 144 -16.84 -5.93 10.06
N LEU A 145 -16.91 -6.97 9.21
CA LEU A 145 -17.23 -8.33 9.63
C LEU A 145 -16.22 -8.93 10.62
N PHE A 146 -14.95 -8.54 10.51
CA PHE A 146 -13.90 -9.11 11.36
C PHE A 146 -12.98 -8.08 11.99
N HIS A 147 -13.02 -6.81 11.59
CA HIS A 147 -12.32 -5.73 12.29
C HIS A 147 -13.17 -5.10 13.41
N GLY A 148 -14.49 -5.20 13.31
CA GLY A 148 -15.44 -4.55 14.23
C GLY A 148 -15.52 -3.05 14.00
N GLU A 149 -16.43 -2.39 14.73
CA GLU A 149 -16.71 -0.95 14.58
C GLU A 149 -15.93 -0.07 15.56
N ASP A 150 -15.01 -0.63 16.33
CA ASP A 150 -14.17 0.12 17.27
C ASP A 150 -12.70 -0.22 17.01
N VAL A 151 -12.00 0.74 16.43
CA VAL A 151 -10.65 0.54 15.89
C VAL A 151 -9.68 1.61 16.37
N VAL A 152 -8.41 1.21 16.44
CA VAL A 152 -7.31 2.09 16.83
C VAL A 152 -6.33 2.18 15.67
N PHE A 153 -5.85 3.38 15.37
CA PHE A 153 -4.88 3.64 14.34
C PHE A 153 -3.65 4.30 14.95
N LEU A 154 -2.48 3.67 14.84
CA LEU A 154 -1.20 4.26 15.20
C LEU A 154 -0.54 4.82 13.94
N ALA A 155 -0.51 6.15 13.83
CA ALA A 155 0.09 6.85 12.71
C ALA A 155 1.44 7.47 13.10
N GLY A 156 2.40 7.48 12.17
CA GLY A 156 3.65 8.22 12.31
C GLY A 156 3.95 9.05 11.07
N GLY A 157 4.14 10.37 11.23
CA GLY A 157 4.47 11.28 10.12
C GLY A 157 3.48 11.19 8.95
N SER A 158 3.97 10.90 7.73
CA SER A 158 3.10 10.74 6.54
C SER A 158 2.22 9.50 6.56
N GLY A 159 2.41 8.58 7.51
CA GLY A 159 1.56 7.40 7.68
C GLY A 159 0.14 7.71 8.15
N VAL A 160 -0.20 8.99 8.37
CA VAL A 160 -1.58 9.41 8.62
C VAL A 160 -2.43 9.41 7.33
N ALA A 161 -1.84 9.41 6.14
CA ALA A 161 -2.60 9.46 4.87
C ALA A 161 -3.72 8.41 4.76
N PRO A 162 -3.48 7.09 4.99
CA PRO A 162 -4.57 6.11 5.00
C PRO A 162 -5.57 6.32 6.14
N ALA A 163 -5.12 6.79 7.31
CA ALA A 163 -6.03 7.14 8.41
C ALA A 163 -6.95 8.31 8.04
N MET A 164 -6.42 9.32 7.34
CA MET A 164 -7.20 10.47 6.87
C MET A 164 -8.31 10.02 5.92
N SER A 165 -8.02 9.09 5.01
CA SER A 165 -9.04 8.51 4.12
C SER A 165 -10.14 7.78 4.91
N MET A 166 -9.77 7.03 5.96
CA MET A 166 -10.73 6.34 6.83
C MET A 166 -11.58 7.32 7.65
N VAL A 167 -10.98 8.37 8.21
CA VAL A 167 -11.69 9.39 8.98
C VAL A 167 -12.66 10.17 8.10
N ARG A 168 -12.23 10.58 6.89
CA ARG A 168 -13.10 11.23 5.91
C ARG A 168 -14.24 10.32 5.46
N GLU A 169 -13.99 9.02 5.22
CA GLU A 169 -15.03 8.05 4.90
C GLU A 169 -16.11 7.98 5.99
N ILE A 170 -15.68 7.92 7.27
CA ILE A 170 -16.59 7.85 8.42
C ILE A 170 -17.48 9.08 8.46
N ALA A 171 -16.89 10.27 8.33
CA ALA A 171 -17.62 11.53 8.38
C ALA A 171 -18.57 11.70 7.17
N ASP A 172 -18.07 11.52 5.95
CA ASP A 172 -18.85 11.75 4.72
C ASP A 172 -20.04 10.80 4.57
N ARG A 173 -19.90 9.56 5.07
CA ARG A 173 -20.96 8.54 5.01
C ARG A 173 -21.79 8.43 6.29
N GLY A 174 -21.43 9.18 7.35
CA GLY A 174 -22.08 9.10 8.67
C GLY A 174 -22.03 7.70 9.27
N LEU A 175 -20.87 7.03 9.19
CA LEU A 175 -20.73 5.64 9.67
C LEU A 175 -20.75 5.59 11.20
N ASP A 176 -21.48 4.63 11.77
CA ASP A 176 -21.43 4.31 13.20
C ASP A 176 -20.15 3.51 13.54
N ARG A 177 -19.01 4.18 13.38
CA ARG A 177 -17.67 3.61 13.64
C ARG A 177 -16.92 4.50 14.62
N ARG A 178 -16.38 3.87 15.67
CA ARG A 178 -15.45 4.47 16.62
C ARG A 178 -14.02 4.31 16.09
N PHE A 179 -13.34 5.42 15.88
CA PHE A 179 -12.00 5.48 15.31
C PHE A 179 -11.09 6.31 16.20
N HIS A 180 -10.12 5.66 16.82
CA HIS A 180 -9.11 6.29 17.66
C HIS A 180 -7.80 6.45 16.89
N LEU A 181 -7.48 7.68 16.46
CA LEU A 181 -6.21 8.00 15.83
C LEU A 181 -5.20 8.46 16.89
N LEU A 182 -4.11 7.70 17.06
CA LEU A 182 -2.97 8.06 17.89
C LEU A 182 -1.84 8.45 16.94
N TYR A 183 -1.61 9.75 16.80
CA TYR A 183 -0.77 10.30 15.76
C TYR A 183 0.54 10.85 16.32
N GLY A 184 1.62 10.08 16.13
CA GLY A 184 2.97 10.50 16.46
C GLY A 184 3.55 11.43 15.40
N SER A 185 3.95 12.63 15.81
CA SER A 185 4.68 13.60 14.98
C SER A 185 5.93 14.09 15.71
N ARG A 186 6.91 14.59 14.97
CA ARG A 186 8.15 15.09 15.58
C ARG A 186 7.88 16.42 16.29
N SER A 187 7.40 17.43 15.57
CA SER A 187 7.02 18.73 16.12
C SER A 187 5.59 19.11 15.72
N LEU A 188 5.11 20.24 16.23
CA LEU A 188 3.78 20.77 15.93
C LEU A 188 3.60 21.08 14.43
N ASP A 189 4.66 21.59 13.79
CA ASP A 189 4.66 21.96 12.37
C ASP A 189 4.83 20.74 11.44
N ASP A 190 5.05 19.54 11.99
CA ASP A 190 5.11 18.28 11.25
C ASP A 190 3.74 17.56 11.21
N ILE A 191 2.71 18.03 11.94
CA ILE A 191 1.38 17.40 11.96
C ILE A 191 0.62 17.69 10.66
N LEU A 192 0.39 16.65 9.85
CA LEU A 192 -0.41 16.74 8.63
C LEU A 192 -1.90 16.78 8.94
N PHE A 193 -2.68 17.51 8.14
CA PHE A 193 -4.14 17.62 8.27
C PHE A 193 -4.65 18.11 9.63
N ARG A 194 -3.81 18.75 10.46
CA ARG A 194 -4.14 19.03 11.86
C ARG A 194 -5.51 19.70 12.05
N ALA A 195 -5.72 20.84 11.38
CA ALA A 195 -6.96 21.60 11.53
C ALA A 195 -8.19 20.81 11.08
N GLU A 196 -8.06 19.99 10.04
CA GLU A 196 -9.15 19.16 9.52
C GLU A 196 -9.43 17.96 10.43
N LEU A 197 -8.38 17.30 10.93
CA LEU A 197 -8.50 16.21 11.90
C LEU A 197 -9.15 16.67 13.21
N ASP A 198 -8.75 17.84 13.71
CA ASP A 198 -9.31 18.43 14.92
C ASP A 198 -10.80 18.75 14.70
N ALA A 199 -11.16 19.39 13.58
CA ALA A 199 -12.55 19.68 13.24
C ALA A 199 -13.41 18.41 13.07
N LEU A 200 -12.90 17.38 12.38
CA LEU A 200 -13.62 16.12 12.21
C LEU A 200 -13.83 15.37 13.54
N ALA A 201 -12.89 15.49 14.48
CA ALA A 201 -13.05 14.93 15.82
C ALA A 201 -14.08 15.69 16.67
N ASP A 202 -14.16 17.02 16.51
CA ASP A 202 -15.16 17.85 17.18
C ASP A 202 -16.57 17.61 16.62
N ASP A 203 -16.70 17.44 15.30
CA ASP A 203 -17.99 17.28 14.62
C ASP A 203 -18.56 15.86 14.69
N HIS A 204 -17.72 14.83 14.82
CA HIS A 204 -18.14 13.44 14.77
C HIS A 204 -17.83 12.66 16.07
N PRO A 205 -18.84 12.24 16.85
CA PRO A 205 -18.63 11.64 18.18
C PRO A 205 -17.87 10.30 18.16
N GLY A 206 -17.86 9.62 17.01
CA GLY A 206 -17.09 8.39 16.79
C GLY A 206 -15.61 8.61 16.51
N ILE A 207 -15.18 9.82 16.14
CA ILE A 207 -13.78 10.09 15.77
C ILE A 207 -13.06 10.69 16.97
N ARG A 208 -11.91 10.11 17.34
CA ARG A 208 -11.02 10.65 18.37
C ARG A 208 -9.61 10.77 17.83
N VAL A 209 -9.04 11.96 17.91
CA VAL A 209 -7.69 12.23 17.45
C VAL A 209 -6.82 12.63 18.64
N HIS A 210 -5.70 11.93 18.80
CA HIS A 210 -4.71 12.17 19.82
C HIS A 210 -3.36 12.41 19.16
N HIS A 211 -2.96 13.68 19.03
CA HIS A 211 -1.61 14.02 18.58
C HIS A 211 -0.61 13.79 19.71
N VAL A 212 0.56 13.26 19.38
CA VAL A 212 1.66 13.01 20.33
C VAL A 212 2.96 13.51 19.72
N LEU A 213 3.62 14.45 20.41
CA LEU A 213 4.83 15.10 19.89
C LEU A 213 6.12 14.59 20.55
N GLN A 214 7.14 14.27 19.76
CA GLN A 214 8.46 13.88 20.27
C GLN A 214 9.27 15.10 20.75
N GLU A 215 9.26 16.17 19.97
CA GLU A 215 9.98 17.43 20.16
C GLU A 215 8.95 18.57 20.24
N PRO A 216 8.16 18.64 21.32
CA PRO A 216 7.16 19.69 21.50
C PRO A 216 7.85 21.05 21.71
N ASP A 217 7.27 22.10 21.14
CA ASP A 217 7.59 23.46 21.55
C ASP A 217 6.63 23.94 22.67
N PRO A 218 6.89 25.08 23.35
CA PRO A 218 6.09 25.54 24.48
C PRO A 218 4.60 25.76 24.22
N ARG A 219 4.17 25.82 22.94
CA ARG A 219 2.76 25.96 22.56
C ARG A 219 1.99 24.64 22.69
N TRP A 220 2.66 23.51 22.91
CA TRP A 220 2.03 22.19 22.91
C TRP A 220 1.55 21.79 24.32
N PRO A 221 0.23 21.77 24.58
CA PRO A 221 -0.31 21.37 25.88
C PRO A 221 -0.53 19.85 25.99
N GLY A 222 -0.36 19.11 24.89
CA GLY A 222 -0.78 17.73 24.76
C GLY A 222 0.28 16.69 25.09
N PRO A 223 -0.01 15.42 24.81
CA PRO A 223 0.90 14.32 25.13
C PRO A 223 2.23 14.40 24.37
N THR A 224 3.31 13.95 25.01
CA THR A 224 4.68 13.99 24.44
C THR A 224 5.36 12.62 24.48
N GLY A 225 6.40 12.43 23.67
CA GLY A 225 7.20 11.21 23.62
C GLY A 225 6.72 10.18 22.58
N LEU A 226 6.98 8.90 22.83
CA LEU A 226 6.61 7.79 21.94
C LEU A 226 5.26 7.17 22.30
N LEU A 227 4.66 6.46 21.35
CA LEU A 227 3.46 5.66 21.56
C LEU A 227 3.80 4.35 22.30
N THR A 228 4.17 4.47 23.58
CA THR A 228 4.42 3.32 24.47
C THR A 228 3.12 2.57 24.77
N ALA A 229 3.22 1.33 25.25
CA ALA A 229 2.08 0.56 25.74
C ALA A 229 1.21 1.35 26.75
N ALA A 230 1.86 2.03 27.70
CA ALA A 230 1.19 2.91 28.66
C ALA A 230 0.47 4.07 27.97
N ARG A 231 1.11 4.75 27.02
CA ARG A 231 0.50 5.87 26.28
C ARG A 231 -0.66 5.41 25.39
N VAL A 232 -0.54 4.25 24.75
CA VAL A 232 -1.64 3.67 23.96
C VAL A 232 -2.83 3.37 24.87
N THR A 233 -2.59 2.84 26.07
CA THR A 233 -3.64 2.56 27.05
C THR A 233 -4.28 3.84 27.59
N GLU A 234 -3.47 4.86 27.87
CA GLU A 234 -3.93 6.19 28.32
C GLU A 234 -4.88 6.83 27.31
N LEU A 235 -4.54 6.79 26.01
CA LEU A 235 -5.28 7.48 24.95
C LEU A 235 -6.45 6.66 24.38
N ALA A 236 -6.23 5.37 24.13
CA ALA A 236 -7.24 4.51 23.51
C ALA A 236 -8.07 3.72 24.52
N GLY A 237 -7.59 3.55 25.76
CA GLY A 237 -8.16 2.60 26.71
C GLY A 237 -7.82 1.14 26.34
N SER A 238 -8.67 0.20 26.76
CA SER A 238 -8.47 -1.22 26.46
C SER A 238 -8.51 -1.51 24.96
N LEU A 239 -7.58 -2.35 24.49
CA LEU A 239 -7.54 -2.83 23.09
C LEU A 239 -8.32 -4.14 22.89
N ALA A 240 -8.97 -4.67 23.93
CA ALA A 240 -9.64 -5.96 23.89
C ALA A 240 -10.66 -6.02 22.72
N GLY A 241 -10.45 -6.97 21.81
CA GLY A 241 -11.30 -7.19 20.63
C GLY A 241 -11.12 -6.20 19.48
N ARG A 242 -10.40 -5.08 19.67
CA ARG A 242 -10.23 -4.03 18.68
C ARG A 242 -9.21 -4.42 17.60
N MET A 243 -9.44 -3.96 16.37
CA MET A 243 -8.42 -3.99 15.33
C MET A 243 -7.49 -2.79 15.50
N VAL A 244 -6.18 -3.03 15.46
CA VAL A 244 -5.16 -1.98 15.48
C VAL A 244 -4.50 -1.89 14.11
N TYR A 245 -4.55 -0.71 13.50
CA TYR A 245 -3.84 -0.39 12.26
C TYR A 245 -2.57 0.39 12.61
N VAL A 246 -1.49 0.13 11.90
CA VAL A 246 -0.21 0.81 12.09
C VAL A 246 0.34 1.23 10.73
N CYS A 247 0.68 2.50 10.60
CA CYS A 247 1.25 3.07 9.40
C CYS A 247 2.19 4.23 9.75
N GLY A 248 3.37 4.27 9.15
CA GLY A 248 4.35 5.32 9.44
C GLY A 248 5.76 4.96 8.97
N PRO A 249 6.82 5.56 9.54
CA PRO A 249 8.20 5.25 9.17
C PRO A 249 8.56 3.80 9.54
N GLN A 250 9.55 3.21 8.85
CA GLN A 250 9.90 1.79 9.03
C GLN A 250 10.23 1.43 10.49
N ALA A 251 10.89 2.34 11.21
CA ALA A 251 11.21 2.15 12.63
C ALA A 251 9.97 2.00 13.54
N LEU A 252 8.80 2.51 13.12
CA LEU A 252 7.55 2.39 13.89
C LEU A 252 7.06 0.94 13.97
N TYR A 253 7.39 0.09 13.00
CA TYR A 253 6.77 -1.21 12.82
C TYR A 253 7.19 -2.21 13.89
N PRO A 254 8.50 -2.55 14.03
CA PRO A 254 8.95 -3.42 15.11
C PRO A 254 8.69 -2.80 16.48
N TYR A 255 8.80 -1.47 16.60
CA TYR A 255 8.51 -0.76 17.84
C TYR A 255 7.05 -0.94 18.28
N ALA A 256 6.09 -0.59 17.40
CA ALA A 256 4.67 -0.72 17.69
C ALA A 256 4.27 -2.19 17.89
N LEU A 257 4.88 -3.12 17.15
CA LEU A 257 4.66 -4.54 17.36
C LEU A 257 5.01 -4.92 18.81
N GLY A 258 6.22 -4.59 19.28
CA GLY A 258 6.62 -4.86 20.67
C GLY A 258 5.72 -4.19 21.70
N GLN A 259 5.35 -2.92 21.50
CA GLN A 259 4.43 -2.23 22.43
C GLN A 259 3.05 -2.89 22.49
N LEU A 260 2.51 -3.34 21.35
CA LEU A 260 1.18 -3.94 21.28
C LEU A 260 1.19 -5.39 21.77
N THR A 261 2.17 -6.20 21.38
CA THR A 261 2.20 -7.63 21.72
C THR A 261 2.83 -7.88 23.08
N GLU A 262 4.07 -7.46 23.30
CA GLU A 262 4.78 -7.72 24.56
C GLU A 262 4.26 -6.79 25.67
N GLY A 263 4.03 -5.52 25.34
CA GLY A 263 3.58 -4.51 26.30
C GLY A 263 2.11 -4.62 26.70
N LEU A 264 1.21 -4.99 25.76
CA LEU A 264 -0.24 -5.01 25.99
C LEU A 264 -0.90 -6.38 25.80
N GLY A 265 -0.15 -7.41 25.39
CA GLY A 265 -0.72 -8.73 25.11
C GLY A 265 -1.69 -8.77 23.94
N HIS A 266 -1.68 -7.75 23.06
CA HIS A 266 -2.63 -7.64 21.97
C HIS A 266 -2.35 -8.70 20.89
N PRO A 267 -3.32 -9.51 20.46
CA PRO A 267 -3.06 -10.62 19.53
C PRO A 267 -2.53 -10.13 18.17
N ARG A 268 -1.44 -10.75 17.67
CA ARG A 268 -0.83 -10.41 16.37
C ARG A 268 -1.82 -10.35 15.19
N ARG A 269 -2.83 -11.22 15.19
CA ARG A 269 -3.90 -11.28 14.17
C ARG A 269 -4.85 -10.08 14.19
N ARG A 270 -4.84 -9.29 15.26
CA ARG A 270 -5.60 -8.04 15.45
C ARG A 270 -4.73 -6.80 15.24
N ILE A 271 -3.57 -6.97 14.60
CA ILE A 271 -2.65 -5.88 14.24
C ILE A 271 -2.41 -5.94 12.73
N ARG A 272 -2.71 -4.85 12.03
CA ARG A 272 -2.43 -4.68 10.61
C ARG A 272 -1.38 -3.61 10.44
N PHE A 273 -0.37 -3.91 9.63
CA PHE A 273 0.65 -2.97 9.22
C PHE A 273 0.43 -2.63 7.75
N GLU A 274 0.60 -1.37 7.37
CA GLU A 274 0.61 -0.98 5.96
C GLU A 274 1.96 -1.36 5.32
N ALA A 275 1.98 -1.71 4.03
CA ALA A 275 3.20 -1.92 3.25
C ALA A 275 4.16 -0.70 3.30
N ASN A 276 5.40 -0.88 3.80
CA ASN A 276 6.36 0.22 3.99
C ASN A 276 7.69 0.08 3.24
N GLY A 277 7.61 -0.19 1.94
CA GLY A 277 8.80 -0.28 1.08
C GLY A 277 9.81 -1.37 1.51
N ALA A 278 10.97 -1.37 0.88
CA ALA A 278 12.09 -2.22 1.29
C ALA A 278 12.83 -1.61 2.48
N PRO A 279 13.32 -2.40 3.45
CA PRO A 279 14.13 -1.91 4.56
C PRO A 279 15.24 -0.96 4.10
N ALA A 280 15.32 0.22 4.71
CA ALA A 280 16.32 1.23 4.38
C ALA A 280 17.75 0.74 4.67
N ASP A 281 17.90 -0.07 5.72
CA ASP A 281 19.14 -0.75 6.06
C ASP A 281 18.86 -2.25 6.28
N PRO A 282 19.16 -3.11 5.28
CA PRO A 282 18.90 -4.53 5.39
C PRO A 282 19.81 -5.22 6.43
N THR A 283 20.93 -4.62 6.83
CA THR A 283 21.84 -5.22 7.83
C THR A 283 21.26 -5.22 9.24
N ARG A 284 20.24 -4.40 9.48
CA ARG A 284 19.51 -4.34 10.76
C ARG A 284 18.36 -5.35 10.84
N GLN A 285 18.13 -6.12 9.79
CA GLN A 285 17.15 -7.19 9.79
C GLN A 285 17.68 -8.39 10.61
N PRO A 286 16.83 -9.08 11.40
CA PRO A 286 17.30 -10.12 12.33
C PRO A 286 18.09 -11.29 11.70
N HIS A 287 17.87 -11.55 10.42
CA HIS A 287 18.40 -12.69 9.67
C HIS A 287 19.33 -12.28 8.51
N TRP A 288 19.85 -11.05 8.52
CA TRP A 288 20.90 -10.68 7.56
C TRP A 288 22.15 -11.56 7.75
N PRO A 289 22.73 -12.15 6.68
CA PRO A 289 23.83 -13.10 6.85
C PRO A 289 25.08 -12.48 7.48
N THR A 290 25.62 -13.13 8.50
CA THR A 290 26.87 -12.72 9.16
C THR A 290 28.01 -12.65 8.16
N GLY A 291 28.73 -11.52 8.15
CA GLY A 291 29.87 -11.30 7.26
C GLY A 291 29.50 -10.90 5.82
N ALA A 292 28.22 -10.83 5.47
CA ALA A 292 27.80 -10.29 4.18
C ALA A 292 27.86 -8.75 4.21
N ASP A 293 28.91 -8.19 3.61
CA ASP A 293 29.04 -6.74 3.42
C ASP A 293 27.96 -6.24 2.43
N PRO A 294 27.03 -5.34 2.84
CA PRO A 294 26.02 -4.79 1.94
C PRO A 294 26.60 -3.96 0.78
N ALA A 295 27.83 -3.46 0.90
CA ALA A 295 28.50 -2.68 -0.14
C ALA A 295 29.20 -3.56 -1.19
N GLU A 296 29.47 -4.83 -0.89
CA GLU A 296 30.06 -5.77 -1.84
C GLU A 296 29.17 -5.90 -3.07
N ARG A 297 29.78 -5.93 -4.26
CA ARG A 297 29.04 -5.98 -5.52
C ARG A 297 29.00 -7.38 -6.08
N VAL A 298 27.80 -7.84 -6.41
CA VAL A 298 27.55 -9.12 -7.06
C VAL A 298 27.01 -8.89 -8.47
N THR A 299 27.16 -9.89 -9.33
CA THR A 299 26.65 -9.89 -10.70
C THR A 299 25.21 -10.39 -10.71
N VAL A 300 24.32 -9.64 -11.34
CA VAL A 300 22.96 -10.05 -11.66
C VAL A 300 22.91 -10.28 -13.17
N ALA A 301 22.72 -11.54 -13.58
CA ALA A 301 22.53 -11.93 -14.97
C ALA A 301 21.03 -12.15 -15.24
N THR A 302 20.57 -11.69 -16.40
CA THR A 302 19.19 -11.87 -16.91
C THR A 302 19.27 -12.43 -18.32
N ARG A 303 18.12 -12.69 -18.97
CA ARG A 303 18.14 -13.13 -20.38
C ARG A 303 18.70 -12.07 -21.33
N ALA A 304 18.54 -10.79 -20.98
CA ALA A 304 18.87 -9.67 -21.85
C ALA A 304 20.28 -9.11 -21.59
N THR A 305 20.72 -9.07 -20.32
CA THR A 305 21.97 -8.40 -19.93
C THR A 305 22.48 -8.90 -18.58
N ALA A 306 23.73 -8.56 -18.25
CA ALA A 306 24.31 -8.74 -16.92
C ALA A 306 24.88 -7.41 -16.41
N PHE A 307 24.70 -7.14 -15.12
CA PHE A 307 25.17 -5.92 -14.48
C PHE A 307 25.59 -6.21 -13.03
N ARG A 308 26.39 -5.31 -12.43
CA ARG A 308 26.82 -5.44 -11.03
C ARG A 308 26.02 -4.51 -10.13
N THR A 309 25.59 -4.99 -8.97
CA THR A 309 24.86 -4.22 -7.95
C THR A 309 25.41 -4.51 -6.55
N PRO A 310 25.37 -3.56 -5.61
CA PRO A 310 25.64 -3.86 -4.19
C PRO A 310 24.65 -4.88 -3.62
N ARG A 311 25.10 -5.74 -2.70
CA ARG A 311 24.25 -6.71 -1.99
C ARG A 311 23.11 -6.05 -1.23
N GLY A 312 23.36 -4.87 -0.65
CA GLY A 312 22.38 -4.11 0.12
C GLY A 312 21.32 -3.40 -0.73
N ARG A 313 21.34 -3.54 -2.07
CA ARG A 313 20.33 -2.97 -2.96
C ARG A 313 19.26 -4.02 -3.28
N PRO A 314 17.96 -3.71 -3.10
CA PRO A 314 16.90 -4.61 -3.53
C PRO A 314 17.00 -4.95 -5.02
N LEU A 315 16.75 -6.21 -5.38
CA LEU A 315 16.85 -6.71 -6.75
C LEU A 315 15.95 -5.93 -7.71
N LEU A 316 14.74 -5.52 -7.29
CA LEU A 316 13.85 -4.72 -8.14
C LEU A 316 14.49 -3.38 -8.50
N ASP A 317 15.07 -2.69 -7.53
CA ASP A 317 15.72 -1.40 -7.76
C ASP A 317 16.95 -1.57 -8.67
N ALA A 318 17.71 -2.64 -8.46
CA ALA A 318 18.88 -2.97 -9.28
C ALA A 318 18.50 -3.31 -10.73
N LEU A 319 17.40 -4.04 -10.94
CA LEU A 319 16.84 -4.33 -12.27
C LEU A 319 16.35 -3.05 -12.96
N GLU A 320 15.63 -2.19 -12.24
CA GLU A 320 15.13 -0.91 -12.77
C GLU A 320 16.27 0.02 -13.22
N ASP A 321 17.36 0.09 -12.45
CA ASP A 321 18.56 0.85 -12.84
C ASP A 321 19.21 0.32 -14.12
N ALA A 322 19.14 -0.99 -14.35
CA ALA A 322 19.61 -1.65 -15.56
C ALA A 322 18.60 -1.59 -16.72
N GLY A 323 17.47 -0.89 -16.55
CA GLY A 323 16.42 -0.73 -17.55
C GLY A 323 15.42 -1.90 -17.64
N ILE A 324 15.52 -2.89 -16.75
CA ILE A 324 14.61 -4.04 -16.67
C ILE A 324 13.49 -3.70 -15.68
N ARG A 325 12.24 -3.80 -16.11
CA ARG A 325 11.08 -3.32 -15.32
C ARG A 325 10.09 -4.45 -15.08
N PRO A 326 10.36 -5.36 -14.11
CA PRO A 326 9.36 -6.30 -13.65
C PRO A 326 8.12 -5.56 -13.14
N GLU A 327 6.94 -6.15 -13.29
CA GLU A 327 5.72 -5.56 -12.72
C GLU A 327 5.85 -5.46 -11.19
N SER A 328 5.51 -4.30 -10.63
CA SER A 328 5.59 -4.06 -9.19
C SER A 328 4.42 -3.22 -8.70
N ALA A 329 4.05 -3.37 -7.43
CA ALA A 329 2.97 -2.59 -6.80
C ALA A 329 3.38 -2.08 -5.41
N CYS A 330 3.25 -2.92 -4.37
CA CYS A 330 3.48 -2.49 -2.97
C CYS A 330 4.93 -2.14 -2.61
N ARG A 331 5.90 -2.68 -3.36
CA ARG A 331 7.36 -2.60 -3.07
C ARG A 331 7.78 -2.94 -1.63
N SER A 332 6.99 -3.73 -0.91
CA SER A 332 7.21 -4.14 0.49
C SER A 332 7.27 -5.65 0.69
N GLY A 333 7.25 -6.43 -0.40
CA GLY A 333 7.22 -7.89 -0.34
C GLY A 333 5.87 -8.51 0.00
N GLU A 334 4.79 -7.72 0.09
CA GLU A 334 3.46 -8.22 0.49
C GLU A 334 2.61 -8.73 -0.68
N CYS A 335 2.59 -8.04 -1.82
CA CYS A 335 1.65 -8.36 -2.92
C CYS A 335 2.10 -9.47 -3.87
N GLY A 336 3.40 -9.79 -3.89
CA GLY A 336 3.98 -10.79 -4.79
C GLY A 336 3.99 -10.43 -6.29
N LEU A 337 3.67 -9.20 -6.69
CA LEU A 337 3.67 -8.81 -8.12
C LEU A 337 5.09 -8.77 -8.72
N CYS A 338 6.07 -8.33 -7.92
CA CYS A 338 7.49 -8.25 -8.30
C CYS A 338 8.23 -9.60 -8.30
N ARG A 339 7.50 -10.71 -8.39
CA ARG A 339 8.05 -12.05 -8.26
C ARG A 339 8.91 -12.37 -9.48
N VAL A 340 10.19 -12.63 -9.25
CA VAL A 340 11.15 -13.07 -10.27
C VAL A 340 11.65 -14.47 -9.91
N ARG A 341 12.07 -15.25 -10.90
CA ARG A 341 12.63 -16.58 -10.64
C ARG A 341 14.16 -16.53 -10.68
N VAL A 342 14.77 -16.94 -9.58
CA VAL A 342 16.20 -17.16 -9.40
C VAL A 342 16.54 -18.54 -9.95
N LEU A 343 17.34 -18.59 -11.01
CA LEU A 343 17.84 -19.81 -11.62
C LEU A 343 19.11 -20.31 -10.94
N LYS A 344 19.96 -19.37 -10.50
CA LYS A 344 21.21 -19.64 -9.77
C LYS A 344 21.50 -18.52 -8.78
N GLY A 345 22.30 -18.85 -7.76
CA GLY A 345 22.70 -17.92 -6.72
C GLY A 345 21.71 -17.84 -5.57
N GLU A 346 22.04 -17.01 -4.59
CA GLU A 346 21.32 -16.89 -3.32
C GLU A 346 20.86 -15.45 -3.10
N VAL A 347 19.64 -15.32 -2.58
CA VAL A 347 19.05 -14.03 -2.21
C VAL A 347 18.56 -14.09 -0.77
N HIS A 348 18.66 -12.97 -0.07
CA HIS A 348 18.06 -12.76 1.23
C HIS A 348 16.78 -11.93 1.08
N HIS A 349 15.69 -12.29 1.76
CA HIS A 349 14.47 -11.49 1.79
C HIS A 349 14.33 -10.76 3.12
N ALA A 350 13.79 -9.55 3.11
CA ALA A 350 13.36 -8.88 4.35
C ALA A 350 12.37 -9.74 5.15
N GLU A 351 12.35 -9.60 6.48
CA GLU A 351 11.54 -10.42 7.39
C GLU A 351 10.03 -10.29 7.09
N GLU A 352 9.62 -9.10 6.67
CA GLU A 352 8.22 -8.77 6.41
C GLU A 352 7.71 -9.32 5.06
N ALA A 353 8.61 -9.90 4.25
CA ALA A 353 8.25 -10.48 2.95
C ALA A 353 7.25 -11.64 3.11
N ARG A 354 6.09 -11.53 2.48
CA ARG A 354 5.06 -12.58 2.50
C ARG A 354 5.23 -13.55 1.34
N LEU A 355 6.35 -14.27 1.36
CA LEU A 355 6.61 -15.33 0.36
C LEU A 355 5.53 -16.40 0.43
N ARG A 356 5.16 -16.95 -0.73
CA ARG A 356 4.31 -18.14 -0.80
C ARG A 356 5.14 -19.33 -0.35
N LEU A 357 4.49 -20.34 0.24
CA LEU A 357 5.16 -21.58 0.66
C LEU A 357 5.91 -22.27 -0.49
N SER A 358 5.41 -22.16 -1.72
CA SER A 358 6.05 -22.72 -2.91
C SER A 358 7.13 -21.84 -3.53
N ASP A 359 7.33 -20.60 -3.05
CA ASP A 359 8.30 -19.68 -3.64
C ASP A 359 9.73 -20.20 -3.51
N PRO A 360 10.23 -20.60 -2.32
CA PRO A 360 11.59 -21.12 -2.17
C PRO A 360 11.84 -22.36 -3.05
N ASP A 361 10.93 -23.33 -3.01
CA ASP A 361 11.05 -24.59 -3.75
C ASP A 361 11.04 -24.40 -5.27
N SER A 362 10.35 -23.38 -5.75
CA SER A 362 10.26 -23.04 -7.17
C SER A 362 11.30 -22.02 -7.62
N GLY A 363 12.18 -21.57 -6.70
CA GLY A 363 13.20 -20.57 -6.95
C GLY A 363 12.65 -19.16 -7.16
N TYR A 364 11.46 -18.83 -6.65
CA TYR A 364 10.90 -17.48 -6.79
C TYR A 364 11.27 -16.57 -5.62
N ALA A 365 11.50 -15.31 -5.93
CA ALA A 365 11.86 -14.27 -4.99
C ALA A 365 10.98 -13.03 -5.20
N HIS A 366 10.56 -12.38 -4.11
CA HIS A 366 9.93 -11.05 -4.16
C HIS A 366 11.01 -9.98 -4.36
N ALA A 367 11.31 -9.63 -5.62
CA ALA A 367 12.46 -8.79 -5.99
C ALA A 367 12.52 -7.44 -5.26
N CYS A 368 11.37 -6.87 -4.89
CA CYS A 368 11.33 -5.57 -4.22
C CYS A 368 11.94 -5.56 -2.82
N VAL A 369 12.08 -6.73 -2.18
CA VAL A 369 12.69 -6.89 -0.86
C VAL A 369 13.66 -8.07 -0.82
N ALA A 370 14.14 -8.49 -1.99
CA ALA A 370 15.16 -9.53 -2.13
C ALA A 370 16.51 -8.86 -2.40
N TYR A 371 17.55 -9.30 -1.71
CA TYR A 371 18.90 -8.76 -1.73
C TYR A 371 19.85 -9.87 -2.22
N PRO A 372 20.62 -9.68 -3.31
CA PRO A 372 21.46 -10.75 -3.83
C PRO A 372 22.69 -10.94 -2.93
N LEU A 373 22.90 -12.16 -2.42
CA LEU A 373 24.05 -12.49 -1.57
C LEU A 373 25.24 -13.00 -2.38
N THR A 374 24.97 -13.67 -3.49
CA THR A 374 25.98 -14.17 -4.43
C THR A 374 25.67 -13.66 -5.84
N ASP A 375 26.49 -14.03 -6.82
CA ASP A 375 26.14 -13.82 -8.22
C ASP A 375 24.86 -14.59 -8.54
N VAL A 376 23.86 -13.90 -9.09
CA VAL A 376 22.53 -14.47 -9.35
C VAL A 376 22.20 -14.46 -10.84
N GLU A 377 21.52 -15.52 -11.28
CA GLU A 377 20.93 -15.62 -12.63
C GLU A 377 19.41 -15.60 -12.49
N LEU A 378 18.75 -14.65 -13.16
CA LEU A 378 17.31 -14.43 -13.08
C LEU A 378 16.62 -14.76 -14.42
N ASP A 379 15.49 -15.43 -14.32
CA ASP A 379 14.53 -15.62 -15.42
C ASP A 379 13.61 -14.40 -15.47
N VAL A 380 14.11 -13.35 -16.11
CA VAL A 380 13.41 -12.08 -16.37
C VAL A 380 13.82 -11.49 -17.71
#